data_AF-A0A9E1PH93-F1
#
_entry.id   AF-A0A9E1PH93-F1
#
_cell.length_a   1.000
_cell.length_b   1.000
_cell.length_c   1.000
_cell.angle_alpha   90.00
_cell.angle_beta   90.00
_cell.angle_gamma   90.00
#
_symmetry.space_group_name_H-M   'P 1'
#
loop_
_entity.id
_entity.type
_entity.pdbx_description
1 polymer ?
#
loop_
_entity_poly.entity_id
_entity_poly.type
_entity_poly.pdbx_seq_one_letter_code
_entity_poly.pdbx_strand_id
1 'polypeptide(L)'
;MSHNPLLSAPELSELITRTRVIGADSSLVVFGGGNTSAKGTVTLENGTSHRVMWIKASGGDMATATESTFAPLDLDMIDELRAHQDLTDEQMVELVAKTSLLQGAPRPSIETLLHGFMPFTHIDHVHADAICALTNHPDGESATREALGDEWAYVEWMR
;
A
#
# COMPACT_ATOMS: atom_id res chain seq x y z
N MET A 1 -21.29 -0.16 -20.12
CA MET A 1 -20.27 -0.71 -19.21
C MET A 1 -20.86 -0.61 -17.82
N SER A 2 -21.01 -1.72 -17.08
CA SER A 2 -21.57 -1.65 -15.72
C SER A 2 -20.65 -0.80 -14.84
N HIS A 3 -21.24 0.03 -14.00
CA HIS A 3 -20.54 0.91 -13.09
C HIS A 3 -20.05 0.06 -11.92
N ASN A 4 -18.78 -0.36 -11.92
CA ASN A 4 -18.25 -1.14 -10.81
C ASN A 4 -17.95 -0.19 -9.62
N PRO A 5 -18.66 -0.31 -8.49
CA PRO A 5 -18.50 0.59 -7.36
C PRO A 5 -17.10 0.53 -6.72
N LEU A 6 -16.36 -0.58 -6.90
CA LEU A 6 -14.96 -0.68 -6.44
C LEU A 6 -14.01 0.22 -7.24
N LEU A 7 -14.38 0.59 -8.47
CA LEU A 7 -13.56 1.41 -9.37
C LEU A 7 -14.02 2.87 -9.43
N SER A 8 -15.13 3.21 -8.77
CA SER A 8 -15.69 4.57 -8.71
C SER A 8 -15.75 5.16 -7.31
N ALA A 9 -15.18 4.46 -6.31
CA ALA A 9 -15.13 4.92 -4.94
C ALA A 9 -14.34 6.25 -4.83
N PRO A 10 -14.85 7.25 -4.06
CA PRO A 10 -14.14 8.51 -3.83
C PRO A 10 -12.71 8.30 -3.28
N GLU A 11 -12.55 7.36 -2.35
CA GLU A 11 -11.25 7.04 -1.73
C GLU A 11 -10.22 6.58 -2.74
N LEU A 12 -10.64 5.85 -3.80
CA LEU A 12 -9.75 5.45 -4.89
C LEU A 12 -9.34 6.66 -5.75
N SER A 13 -10.26 7.59 -6.03
CA SER A 13 -9.96 8.79 -6.80
C SER A 13 -8.95 9.69 -6.08
N GLU A 14 -9.14 9.88 -4.78
CA GLU A 14 -8.22 10.61 -3.91
C GLU A 14 -6.85 9.91 -3.83
N LEU A 15 -6.85 8.58 -3.69
CA LEU A 15 -5.64 7.76 -3.69
C LEU A 15 -4.85 7.92 -5.00
N ILE A 16 -5.50 7.84 -6.16
CA ILE A 16 -4.86 8.01 -7.47
C ILE A 16 -4.20 9.40 -7.54
N THR A 17 -4.92 10.43 -7.10
CA THR A 17 -4.42 11.80 -7.11
C THR A 17 -3.18 11.94 -6.23
N ARG A 18 -3.24 11.45 -4.99
CA ARG A 18 -2.12 11.47 -4.05
C ARG A 18 -0.92 10.67 -4.57
N THR A 19 -1.17 9.49 -5.13
CA THR A 19 -0.13 8.61 -5.69
C THR A 19 0.63 9.30 -6.82
N ARG A 20 -0.08 9.99 -7.72
CA ARG A 20 0.55 10.76 -8.80
C ARG A 20 1.38 11.93 -8.29
N VAL A 21 0.89 12.64 -7.26
CA VAL A 21 1.64 13.75 -6.63
C VAL A 21 2.94 13.23 -6.03
N ILE A 22 2.90 12.14 -5.26
CA ILE A 22 4.10 11.53 -4.67
C ILE A 22 5.03 11.00 -5.77
N GLY A 23 4.48 10.29 -6.76
CA GLY A 23 5.25 9.71 -7.86
C GLY A 23 5.92 10.73 -8.79
N ALA A 24 5.41 11.96 -8.84
CA ALA A 24 6.03 13.06 -9.58
C ALA A 24 7.29 13.62 -8.90
N ASP A 25 7.50 13.32 -7.61
CA ASP A 25 8.67 13.75 -6.86
C ASP A 25 9.74 12.65 -6.81
N SER A 26 10.79 12.83 -7.62
CA SER A 26 11.91 11.88 -7.70
C SER A 26 12.76 11.81 -6.43
N SER A 27 12.59 12.74 -5.47
CA SER A 27 13.25 12.64 -4.17
C SER A 27 12.55 11.66 -3.22
N LEU A 28 11.27 11.38 -3.46
CA LEU A 28 10.46 10.44 -2.70
C LEU A 28 10.42 9.05 -3.34
N VAL A 29 10.35 9.00 -4.68
CA VAL A 29 10.22 7.75 -5.43
C VAL A 29 11.41 7.58 -6.37
N VAL A 30 12.29 6.62 -6.05
CA VAL A 30 13.46 6.29 -6.86
C VAL A 30 13.25 4.94 -7.55
N PHE A 31 13.55 4.87 -8.85
CA PHE A 31 13.50 3.64 -9.68
C PHE A 31 12.15 2.88 -9.69
N GLY A 32 11.03 3.57 -9.46
CA GLY A 32 9.69 2.96 -9.47
C GLY A 32 9.35 2.16 -8.19
N GLY A 33 10.12 2.35 -7.12
CA GLY A 33 9.83 1.84 -5.78
C GLY A 33 8.64 2.57 -5.10
N GLY A 34 8.23 2.07 -3.94
CA GLY A 34 7.11 2.63 -3.17
C GLY A 34 5.72 2.16 -3.61
N ASN A 35 4.75 2.38 -2.74
CA ASN A 35 3.34 2.12 -2.98
C ASN A 35 2.46 2.87 -1.98
N THR A 36 1.18 2.95 -2.31
CA THR A 36 0.19 3.74 -1.58
C THR A 36 -1.09 2.94 -1.46
N SER A 37 -1.82 3.18 -0.37
CA SER A 37 -3.15 2.63 -0.19
C SER A 37 -4.14 3.62 0.39
N ALA A 38 -5.42 3.32 0.15
CA ALA A 38 -6.54 3.92 0.85
C ALA A 38 -7.52 2.84 1.29
N LYS A 39 -8.22 3.08 2.40
CA LYS A 39 -9.25 2.20 2.94
C LYS A 39 -10.58 2.92 2.91
N GLY A 40 -11.65 2.20 2.62
CA GLY A 40 -13.00 2.74 2.56
C GLY A 40 -14.05 1.64 2.71
N THR A 41 -15.32 2.00 2.53
CA THR A 41 -16.42 1.04 2.52
C THR A 41 -17.13 1.11 1.18
N VAL A 42 -17.34 -0.04 0.55
CA VAL A 42 -18.05 -0.13 -0.73
C VAL A 42 -19.22 -1.08 -0.60
N THR A 43 -20.41 -0.61 -0.98
CA THR A 43 -21.59 -1.46 -1.14
C THR A 43 -21.68 -1.92 -2.60
N LEU A 44 -21.67 -3.23 -2.81
CA LEU A 44 -21.79 -3.86 -4.13
C LEU A 44 -23.26 -3.89 -4.59
N GLU A 45 -23.48 -4.23 -5.86
CA GLU A 45 -24.84 -4.28 -6.46
C GLU A 45 -25.78 -5.28 -5.76
N ASN A 46 -25.23 -6.31 -5.10
CA ASN A 46 -25.99 -7.28 -4.31
C ASN A 46 -26.38 -6.77 -2.90
N GLY A 47 -26.02 -5.53 -2.55
CA GLY A 47 -26.28 -4.91 -1.24
C GLY A 47 -25.25 -5.26 -0.16
N THR A 48 -24.29 -6.15 -0.43
CA THR A 48 -23.22 -6.47 0.52
C THR A 48 -22.24 -5.30 0.60
N SER A 49 -21.92 -4.89 1.84
CA SER A 49 -20.91 -3.86 2.09
C SER A 49 -19.61 -4.51 2.53
N HIS A 50 -18.51 -4.12 1.91
CA HIS A 50 -17.16 -4.58 2.23
C HIS A 50 -16.32 -3.43 2.76
N ARG A 51 -15.48 -3.70 3.76
CA ARG A 51 -14.31 -2.87 4.04
C ARG A 51 -13.28 -3.15 2.95
N VAL A 52 -12.93 -2.14 2.18
CA VAL A 52 -12.04 -2.28 1.03
C VAL A 52 -10.75 -1.53 1.30
N MET A 53 -9.62 -2.15 0.95
CA MET A 53 -8.35 -1.46 0.78
C MET A 53 -7.95 -1.48 -0.70
N TRP A 54 -7.75 -0.32 -1.28
CA TRP A 54 -7.09 -0.19 -2.58
C TRP A 54 -5.59 -0.05 -2.35
N ILE A 55 -4.80 -0.95 -2.90
CA ILE A 55 -3.33 -0.95 -2.80
C ILE A 55 -2.72 -0.96 -4.20
N LYS A 56 -1.66 -0.15 -4.40
CA LYS A 56 -0.95 -0.12 -5.68
C LYS A 56 -0.43 -1.51 -6.03
N ALA A 57 -0.57 -1.87 -7.31
CA ALA A 57 0.00 -3.08 -7.84
C ALA A 57 1.53 -3.07 -7.84
N SER A 58 2.12 -4.27 -7.81
CA SER A 58 3.56 -4.46 -7.97
C SER A 58 4.01 -4.01 -9.37
N GLY A 59 5.14 -3.29 -9.45
CA GLY A 59 5.77 -2.87 -10.71
C GLY A 59 5.11 -1.73 -11.48
N GLY A 60 4.01 -1.15 -11.01
CA GLY A 60 3.38 0.03 -11.63
C GLY A 60 4.02 1.36 -11.20
N ASP A 61 4.21 2.29 -12.14
CA ASP A 61 4.72 3.64 -11.84
C ASP A 61 3.65 4.51 -11.15
N MET A 62 4.00 5.08 -9.99
CA MET A 62 3.13 5.96 -9.20
C MET A 62 2.72 7.23 -9.96
N ALA A 63 3.61 7.80 -10.79
CA ALA A 63 3.34 9.02 -11.55
C ALA A 63 2.23 8.85 -12.59
N THR A 64 1.98 7.61 -13.02
CA THR A 64 0.98 7.27 -14.05
C THR A 64 -0.21 6.48 -13.51
N ALA A 65 -0.36 6.42 -12.17
CA ALA A 65 -1.36 5.61 -11.52
C ALA A 65 -2.78 5.87 -12.06
N THR A 66 -3.56 4.82 -12.28
CA THR A 66 -4.98 4.85 -12.68
C THR A 66 -5.75 3.82 -11.86
N GLU A 67 -7.07 3.75 -12.01
CA GLU A 67 -7.92 2.74 -11.36
C GLU A 67 -7.41 1.32 -11.62
N SER A 68 -6.93 1.04 -12.83
CA SER A 68 -6.39 -0.27 -13.21
C SER A 68 -5.03 -0.60 -12.57
N THR A 69 -4.40 0.35 -11.89
CA THR A 69 -3.13 0.14 -11.17
C THR A 69 -3.31 -0.20 -9.70
N PHE A 70 -4.56 -0.21 -9.20
CA PHE A 70 -4.87 -0.57 -7.82
C PHE A 70 -5.66 -1.87 -7.75
N ALA A 71 -5.30 -2.72 -6.79
CA ALA A 71 -6.07 -3.91 -6.44
C ALA A 71 -7.02 -3.57 -5.29
N PRO A 72 -8.35 -3.74 -5.45
CA PRO A 72 -9.30 -3.64 -4.34
C PRO A 72 -9.32 -4.97 -3.57
N LEU A 73 -8.90 -4.94 -2.31
CA LEU A 73 -8.81 -6.10 -1.43
C LEU A 73 -9.84 -6.02 -0.31
N ASP A 74 -10.39 -7.17 0.08
CA ASP A 74 -11.26 -7.30 1.24
C ASP A 74 -10.43 -7.19 2.53
N LEU A 75 -10.68 -6.13 3.29
CA LEU A 75 -9.88 -5.82 4.47
C LEU A 75 -10.18 -6.76 5.64
N ASP A 76 -11.37 -7.34 5.71
CA ASP A 76 -11.71 -8.32 6.75
C ASP A 76 -10.94 -9.63 6.49
N MET A 77 -10.84 -10.06 5.23
CA MET A 77 -9.99 -11.19 4.86
C MET A 77 -8.50 -10.91 5.10
N ILE A 78 -8.03 -9.68 4.86
CA ILE A 78 -6.66 -9.28 5.18
C ILE A 78 -6.41 -9.35 6.69
N ASP A 79 -7.36 -8.89 7.52
CA ASP A 79 -7.24 -8.94 8.98
C ASP A 79 -7.12 -10.39 9.51
N GLU A 80 -7.81 -11.36 8.88
CA GLU A 80 -7.69 -12.79 9.20
C GLU A 80 -6.27 -13.32 8.97
N LEU A 81 -5.50 -12.73 8.05
CA LEU A 81 -4.13 -13.17 7.75
C LEU A 81 -3.16 -12.97 8.93
N ARG A 82 -3.52 -12.16 9.93
CA ARG A 82 -2.74 -12.00 11.17
C ARG A 82 -2.58 -13.29 11.96
N ALA A 83 -3.46 -14.27 11.75
CA ALA A 83 -3.38 -15.57 12.40
C ALA A 83 -2.22 -16.44 11.87
N HIS A 84 -1.68 -16.12 10.69
CA HIS A 84 -0.54 -16.82 10.13
C HIS A 84 0.77 -16.29 10.72
N GLN A 85 1.68 -17.21 11.03
CA GLN A 85 3.07 -16.92 11.38
C GLN A 85 3.98 -17.51 10.30
N ASP A 86 5.12 -16.87 10.05
CA ASP A 86 6.21 -17.37 9.19
C ASP A 86 5.77 -17.79 7.77
N LEU A 87 4.95 -16.96 7.10
CA LEU A 87 4.61 -17.16 5.69
C LEU A 87 5.84 -16.92 4.81
N THR A 88 6.08 -17.79 3.81
CA THR A 88 7.02 -17.44 2.74
C THR A 88 6.42 -16.37 1.83
N ASP A 89 7.26 -15.67 1.06
CA ASP A 89 6.81 -14.66 0.09
C ASP A 89 5.77 -15.22 -0.88
N GLU A 90 5.94 -16.45 -1.36
CA GLU A 90 4.99 -17.10 -2.25
C GLU A 90 3.65 -17.36 -1.59
N GLN A 91 3.67 -17.87 -0.34
CA GLN A 91 2.45 -18.12 0.43
C GLN A 91 1.71 -16.82 0.73
N MET A 92 2.45 -15.78 1.14
CA MET A 92 1.90 -14.46 1.41
C MET A 92 1.25 -13.88 0.16
N VAL A 93 1.93 -13.91 -0.99
CA VAL A 93 1.38 -13.45 -2.27
C VAL A 93 0.11 -14.21 -2.63
N GLU A 94 0.10 -15.54 -2.49
CA GLU A 94 -1.06 -16.37 -2.83
C GLU A 94 -2.26 -16.05 -1.93
N LEU A 95 -2.04 -15.94 -0.62
CA LEU A 95 -3.09 -15.61 0.34
C LEU A 95 -3.64 -14.20 0.11
N VAL A 96 -2.78 -13.21 -0.07
CA VAL A 96 -3.19 -11.84 -0.37
C VAL A 96 -3.97 -11.77 -1.68
N ALA A 97 -3.56 -12.48 -2.74
CA ALA A 97 -4.28 -12.49 -4.02
C ALA A 97 -5.72 -13.01 -3.89
N LYS A 98 -5.98 -13.95 -2.96
CA LYS A 98 -7.32 -14.49 -2.69
C LYS A 98 -8.27 -13.49 -2.03
N THR A 99 -7.74 -12.38 -1.49
CA THR A 99 -8.54 -11.29 -0.89
C THR A 99 -9.07 -10.30 -1.92
N SER A 100 -8.70 -10.42 -3.21
CA SER A 100 -9.16 -9.48 -4.24
C SER A 100 -10.66 -9.55 -4.46
N LEU A 101 -11.31 -8.39 -4.40
CA LEU A 101 -12.75 -8.22 -4.68
C LEU A 101 -13.04 -8.03 -6.18
N LEU A 102 -12.00 -7.87 -7.01
CA LEU A 102 -12.14 -7.63 -8.44
C LEU A 102 -11.46 -8.74 -9.25
N GLN A 103 -12.22 -9.38 -10.13
CA GLN A 103 -11.70 -10.35 -11.06
C GLN A 103 -10.79 -9.67 -12.09
N GLY A 104 -9.58 -10.23 -12.29
CA GLY A 104 -8.59 -9.65 -13.20
C GLY A 104 -7.93 -8.38 -12.67
N ALA A 105 -8.07 -8.08 -11.38
CA ALA A 105 -7.30 -7.04 -10.72
C ALA A 105 -5.80 -7.25 -10.91
N PRO A 106 -5.00 -6.17 -10.95
CA PRO A 106 -3.55 -6.31 -11.02
C PRO A 106 -3.01 -6.99 -9.75
N ARG A 107 -1.84 -7.61 -9.85
CA ARG A 107 -1.21 -8.26 -8.68
C ARG A 107 -0.89 -7.20 -7.61
N PRO A 108 -1.40 -7.32 -6.38
CA PRO A 108 -1.14 -6.36 -5.31
C PRO A 108 0.34 -6.31 -4.91
N SER A 109 0.76 -5.21 -4.27
CA SER A 109 2.12 -5.07 -3.74
C SER A 109 2.48 -6.20 -2.78
N ILE A 110 3.76 -6.61 -2.74
CA ILE A 110 4.27 -7.54 -1.73
C ILE A 110 4.21 -6.93 -0.31
N GLU A 111 4.18 -5.61 -0.21
CA GLU A 111 4.08 -4.86 1.04
C GLU A 111 2.62 -4.68 1.50
N THR A 112 1.65 -5.40 0.89
CA THR A 112 0.23 -5.25 1.19
C THR A 112 -0.10 -5.44 2.68
N LEU A 113 0.56 -6.37 3.38
CA LEU A 113 0.28 -6.62 4.79
C LEU A 113 0.71 -5.44 5.69
N LEU A 114 1.76 -4.71 5.33
CA LEU A 114 2.14 -3.46 6.01
C LEU A 114 0.97 -2.46 5.97
N HIS A 115 0.39 -2.26 4.79
CA HIS A 115 -0.72 -1.35 4.59
C HIS A 115 -2.01 -1.85 5.27
N GLY A 116 -2.32 -3.13 5.12
CA GLY A 116 -3.49 -3.78 5.70
C GLY A 116 -3.51 -3.65 7.21
N PHE A 117 -2.38 -3.91 7.86
CA PHE A 117 -2.30 -4.01 9.31
C PHE A 117 -2.21 -2.68 10.05
N MET A 118 -1.87 -1.59 9.36
CA MET A 118 -1.81 -0.26 9.97
C MET A 118 -3.22 0.32 10.19
N PRO A 119 -3.53 0.91 11.34
CA PRO A 119 -4.88 1.37 11.70
C PRO A 119 -5.26 2.73 11.08
N PHE A 120 -4.73 3.04 9.89
CA PHE A 120 -4.93 4.32 9.21
C PHE A 120 -5.65 4.12 7.88
N THR A 121 -6.46 5.11 7.49
CA THR A 121 -7.19 5.12 6.22
C THR A 121 -6.25 5.25 5.03
N HIS A 122 -5.19 6.03 5.16
CA HIS A 122 -4.25 6.34 4.10
C HIS A 122 -2.84 5.96 4.57
N ILE A 123 -2.15 5.17 3.74
CA ILE A 123 -0.77 4.77 4.00
C ILE A 123 0.02 4.99 2.73
N ASP A 124 1.14 5.68 2.86
CA ASP A 124 2.10 5.93 1.78
C ASP A 124 3.45 5.36 2.19
N HIS A 125 3.99 4.50 1.34
CA HIS A 125 5.30 3.89 1.49
C HIS A 125 6.18 4.36 0.34
N VAL A 126 7.28 5.02 0.68
CA VAL A 126 8.20 5.63 -0.29
C VAL A 126 9.63 5.23 0.03
N HIS A 127 10.49 5.25 -0.98
CA HIS A 127 11.92 4.96 -0.86
C HIS A 127 12.71 6.26 -1.02
N ALA A 128 12.42 7.23 -0.15
CA ALA A 128 13.01 8.56 -0.24
C ALA A 128 14.53 8.51 -0.04
N ASP A 129 15.28 9.10 -0.97
CA ASP A 129 16.76 9.03 -0.98
C ASP A 129 17.37 9.53 0.33
N ALA A 130 16.90 10.67 0.83
CA ALA A 130 17.36 11.24 2.09
C ALA A 130 17.14 10.31 3.29
N ILE A 131 16.02 9.58 3.33
CA ILE A 131 15.74 8.63 4.42
C ILE A 131 16.62 7.40 4.28
N CYS A 132 16.74 6.85 3.07
CA CYS A 132 17.65 5.74 2.79
C CYS A 132 19.11 6.08 3.16
N ALA A 133 19.55 7.31 2.90
CA ALA A 133 20.89 7.77 3.28
C ALA A 133 21.07 7.83 4.80
N LEU A 134 20.08 8.34 5.54
CA LEU A 134 20.10 8.37 7.00
C LEU A 134 20.11 6.96 7.59
N THR A 135 19.23 6.07 7.13
CA THR A 135 19.09 4.73 7.72
C THR A 135 20.25 3.79 7.37
N ASN A 136 20.99 4.05 6.28
CA ASN A 136 22.21 3.32 5.93
C ASN A 136 23.49 3.88 6.59
N HIS A 137 23.38 4.96 7.38
CA HIS A 137 24.51 5.44 8.18
C HIS A 137 24.92 4.36 9.21
N PRO A 138 26.22 4.23 9.56
CA PRO A 138 26.67 3.28 10.59
C PRO A 138 25.92 3.41 11.93
N ASP A 139 25.53 4.64 12.26
CA ASP A 139 24.70 4.99 13.42
C ASP A 139 23.28 5.41 12.99
N GLY A 140 22.65 4.62 12.11
CA GLY A 140 21.40 4.97 11.42
C GLY A 140 20.28 5.46 12.34
N GLU A 141 19.99 4.75 13.44
CA GLU A 141 18.95 5.18 14.39
C GLU A 141 19.24 6.56 14.98
N SER A 142 20.49 6.81 15.42
CA SER A 142 20.88 8.09 16.00
C SER A 142 20.83 9.21 14.97
N ALA A 143 21.32 8.96 13.75
CA ALA A 143 21.31 9.93 12.67
C ALA A 143 19.87 10.29 12.25
N THR A 144 18.98 9.30 12.13
CA THR A 144 17.57 9.52 11.83
C THR A 144 16.88 10.30 12.95
N ARG A 145 17.12 9.97 14.22
CA ARG A 145 16.54 10.67 15.38
C ARG A 145 17.03 12.11 15.47
N GLU A 146 18.31 12.37 15.22
CA GLU A 146 18.87 13.73 15.20
C GLU A 146 18.22 14.58 14.09
N ALA A 147 18.02 14.00 12.90
CA ALA A 147 17.46 14.70 11.75
C ALA A 147 15.95 14.92 11.83
N LEU A 148 15.19 13.94 12.32
CA LEU A 148 13.72 13.93 12.27
C LEU A 148 13.05 14.20 13.62
N GLY A 149 13.78 14.03 14.73
CA GLY A 149 13.25 14.14 16.09
C GLY A 149 12.50 12.89 16.57
N ASP A 150 11.95 12.97 17.78
CA ASP A 150 11.33 11.84 18.49
C ASP A 150 9.90 11.50 18.04
N GLU A 151 9.33 12.26 17.11
CA GLU A 151 7.99 11.99 16.55
C GLU A 151 7.98 10.82 15.55
N TRP A 152 9.17 10.35 15.14
CA TRP A 152 9.34 9.30 14.14
C TRP A 152 9.79 8.00 14.79
N ALA A 153 9.08 6.92 14.49
CA ALA A 153 9.52 5.58 14.86
C ALA A 153 10.63 5.10 13.91
N TYR A 154 11.67 4.51 14.49
CA TYR A 154 12.70 3.78 13.76
C TYR A 154 12.41 2.28 13.83
N VAL A 155 12.47 1.60 12.69
CA VAL A 155 12.32 0.15 12.61
C VAL A 155 13.61 -0.42 12.08
N GLU A 156 14.21 -1.35 12.83
CA GLU A 156 15.41 -2.05 12.43
C GLU A 156 15.23 -2.79 11.11
N TRP A 157 16.30 -2.89 10.34
CA TRP A 157 16.26 -3.64 9.10
C TRP A 157 15.93 -5.11 9.37
N MET A 158 14.92 -5.60 8.67
CA MET A 158 14.51 -7.00 8.70
C MET A 158 14.79 -7.62 7.33
N ARG A 159 15.28 -8.86 7.36
CA ARG A 159 15.49 -9.66 6.15
C ARG A 159 14.24 -10.40 5.75
#